data_AF-A0A1V2K7R3-F1
#
_entry.id   AF-A0A1V2K7R3-F1
#
_cell.length_a   1.000
_cell.length_b   1.000
_cell.length_c   1.000
_cell.angle_alpha   90.00
_cell.angle_beta   90.00
_cell.angle_gamma   90.00
#
_symmetry.space_group_name_H-M   'P 1'
#
loop_
_entity.id
_entity.type
_entity.pdbx_description
1 polymer ?
#
loop_
_entity_poly.entity_id
_entity_poly.type
_entity_poly.pdbx_seq_one_letter_code
_entity_poly.pdbx_strand_id
1 'polypeptide(L)'
;MKAKQPNGKPAIKSEDSLNWQRARLVGKYSERYIGTLEVRWLKLDKFRFQTDQYMITGDIKRKKANINVEVYGNVTGSWKVNSPDNMYQDGQWRPWLTEGNFLIGASTKISVIVTFIFDMPDVDKRIQVKELFII
;
A
#
# COMPACT_ATOMS: atom_id res chain seq x y z
N MET A 1 -9.21 -17.78 -55.32
CA MET A 1 -8.57 -18.19 -54.05
C MET A 1 -8.91 -17.14 -53.00
N LYS A 2 -9.66 -17.49 -51.94
CA LYS A 2 -10.02 -16.55 -50.85
C LYS A 2 -8.95 -16.63 -49.75
N ALA A 3 -8.22 -15.55 -49.52
CA ALA A 3 -7.31 -15.43 -48.38
C ALA A 3 -8.15 -15.20 -47.10
N LYS A 4 -8.00 -16.09 -46.12
CA LYS A 4 -8.54 -15.91 -44.76
C LYS A 4 -7.72 -14.83 -44.05
N GLN A 5 -8.38 -13.81 -43.53
CA GLN A 5 -7.79 -12.88 -42.56
C GLN A 5 -7.44 -13.63 -41.26
N PRO A 6 -6.27 -13.41 -40.66
CA PRO A 6 -5.99 -13.95 -39.34
C PRO A 6 -6.78 -13.15 -38.29
N ASN A 7 -7.66 -13.85 -37.57
CA ASN A 7 -8.31 -13.36 -36.36
C ASN A 7 -7.25 -12.95 -35.33
N GLY A 8 -6.94 -11.66 -35.28
CA GLY A 8 -6.17 -11.08 -34.18
C GLY A 8 -6.98 -11.16 -32.90
N LYS A 9 -6.61 -12.10 -32.02
CA LYS A 9 -7.04 -12.07 -30.62
C LYS A 9 -6.70 -10.68 -30.06
N PRO A 10 -7.64 -9.97 -29.40
CA PRO A 10 -7.31 -8.71 -28.76
C PRO A 10 -6.19 -8.96 -27.75
N ALA A 11 -5.08 -8.23 -27.89
CA ALA A 11 -3.99 -8.26 -26.94
C ALA A 11 -4.56 -7.91 -25.57
N ILE A 12 -4.48 -8.87 -24.64
CA ILE A 12 -4.76 -8.61 -23.23
C ILE A 12 -3.74 -7.55 -22.83
N LYS A 13 -4.19 -6.31 -22.62
CA LYS A 13 -3.38 -5.24 -22.05
C LYS A 13 -2.83 -5.81 -20.74
N SER A 14 -1.52 -6.05 -20.66
CA SER A 14 -0.89 -6.44 -19.41
C SER A 14 -1.22 -5.36 -18.37
N GLU A 15 -1.46 -5.76 -17.12
CA GLU A 15 -1.79 -4.82 -16.03
C GLU A 15 -0.69 -3.75 -15.83
N ASP A 16 0.52 -4.01 -16.32
CA ASP A 16 1.64 -3.06 -16.40
C ASP A 16 1.38 -1.85 -17.31
N SER A 17 0.38 -1.91 -18.18
CA SER A 17 -0.01 -0.78 -19.06
C SER A 17 -0.95 0.22 -18.38
N LEU A 18 -1.39 -0.05 -17.14
CA LEU A 18 -2.22 0.86 -16.37
C LEU A 18 -1.36 1.95 -15.71
N ASN A 19 -1.85 3.20 -15.76
CA ASN A 19 -1.15 4.35 -15.18
C ASN A 19 -1.30 4.41 -13.65
N TRP A 20 -0.60 3.51 -12.96
CA TRP A 20 -0.55 3.48 -11.50
C TRP A 20 0.14 4.73 -10.96
N GLN A 21 -0.55 5.43 -10.06
CA GLN A 21 0.07 6.43 -9.19
C GLN A 21 0.84 5.73 -8.08
N ARG A 22 1.87 6.38 -7.54
CA ARG A 22 2.74 5.81 -6.49
C ARG A 22 3.04 6.85 -5.41
N ALA A 23 3.18 6.39 -4.19
CA ALA A 23 3.63 7.21 -3.07
C ALA A 23 4.51 6.40 -2.12
N ARG A 24 5.33 7.13 -1.38
CA ARG A 24 6.10 6.62 -0.26
C ARG A 24 5.61 7.28 1.01
N LEU A 25 5.05 6.48 1.92
CA LEU A 25 4.47 6.93 3.18
C LEU A 25 5.49 6.67 4.29
N VAL A 26 5.98 7.73 4.93
CA VAL A 26 7.08 7.66 5.90
C VAL A 26 6.60 8.09 7.28
N GLY A 27 6.70 7.19 8.26
CA GLY A 27 6.45 7.46 9.66
C GLY A 27 7.74 7.41 10.47
N LYS A 28 8.02 8.45 11.26
CA LYS A 28 9.23 8.54 12.07
C LYS A 28 8.86 8.73 13.55
N TYR A 29 9.29 7.81 14.40
CA TYR A 29 9.25 7.99 15.85
C TYR A 29 10.54 8.66 16.36
N SER A 30 11.69 8.22 15.84
CA SER A 30 13.01 8.78 16.15
C SER A 30 13.99 8.53 14.99
N GLU A 31 15.24 8.97 15.12
CA GLU A 31 16.30 8.68 14.13
C GLU A 31 16.53 7.18 13.89
N ARG A 32 16.19 6.33 14.87
CA ARG A 32 16.37 4.87 14.79
C ARG A 32 15.11 4.13 14.34
N TYR A 33 13.92 4.65 14.66
CA TYR A 33 12.65 3.97 14.41
C TYR A 33 11.86 4.69 13.33
N ILE A 34 12.01 4.19 12.11
CA ILE A 34 11.44 4.76 10.88
C ILE A 34 10.75 3.65 10.12
N GLY A 35 9.48 3.85 9.78
CA GLY A 35 8.71 2.99 8.92
C GLY A 35 8.48 3.68 7.58
N THR A 36 8.72 2.96 6.50
CA THR A 36 8.45 3.42 5.13
C THR A 36 7.61 2.36 4.44
N LEU A 37 6.54 2.79 3.76
CA LEU A 37 5.69 1.94 2.96
C LEU A 37 5.59 2.52 1.55
N GLU A 38 5.88 1.71 0.54
CA GLU A 38 5.60 2.04 -0.86
C GLU A 38 4.24 1.49 -1.25
N VAL A 39 3.45 2.37 -1.86
CA VAL A 39 2.08 2.07 -2.25
C VAL A 39 1.84 2.56 -3.65
N ARG A 40 0.87 1.93 -4.31
CA ARG A 40 0.37 2.36 -5.60
C ARG A 40 -1.15 2.34 -5.62
N TRP A 41 -1.74 3.24 -6.40
CA TRP A 41 -3.18 3.28 -6.59
C TRP A 41 -3.55 3.67 -8.00
N LEU A 42 -4.78 3.34 -8.37
CA LEU A 42 -5.41 3.84 -9.58
C LEU A 42 -6.93 3.88 -9.41
N LYS A 43 -7.56 4.76 -10.17
CA LYS A 43 -9.02 4.87 -10.23
C LYS A 43 -9.51 4.40 -11.60
N LEU A 44 -10.34 3.36 -11.60
CA LEU A 44 -11.11 2.89 -12.75
C LEU A 44 -12.61 2.91 -12.37
N ASP A 45 -13.32 1.81 -12.63
CA ASP A 45 -14.65 1.53 -12.08
C ASP A 45 -14.63 1.57 -10.53
N LYS A 46 -13.60 0.96 -9.94
CA LYS A 46 -13.29 0.98 -8.51
C LYS A 46 -11.99 1.73 -8.23
N PHE A 47 -11.81 2.13 -6.98
CA PHE A 47 -10.49 2.54 -6.51
C PHE A 47 -9.71 1.28 -6.14
N ARG A 48 -8.50 1.16 -6.68
CA ARG A 48 -7.57 0.09 -6.35
C ARG A 48 -6.41 0.69 -5.58
N PHE A 49 -6.10 0.11 -4.43
CA PHE A 49 -4.95 0.47 -3.61
C PHE A 49 -4.13 -0.79 -3.36
N GLN A 50 -2.81 -0.67 -3.50
CA GLN A 50 -1.90 -1.77 -3.27
C GLN A 50 -0.67 -1.29 -2.48
N THR A 51 -0.21 -2.12 -1.57
CA THR A 51 1.13 -2.01 -1.00
C THR A 51 2.12 -2.81 -1.84
N ASP A 52 3.32 -2.28 -2.05
CA ASP A 52 4.36 -2.95 -2.83
C ASP A 52 5.41 -3.58 -1.89
N GLN A 53 6.01 -2.74 -1.06
CA GLN A 53 7.09 -3.11 -0.17
C GLN A 53 7.18 -2.14 1.01
N TYR A 54 7.84 -2.60 2.07
CA TYR A 54 8.08 -1.81 3.27
C TYR A 54 9.54 -1.86 3.66
N MET A 55 9.97 -0.87 4.43
CA MET A 55 11.26 -0.86 5.11
C MET A 55 11.02 -0.29 6.50
N ILE A 56 11.40 -1.05 7.53
CA ILE A 56 11.33 -0.61 8.92
C ILE A 56 12.73 -0.66 9.52
N THR A 57 13.20 0.48 9.99
CA THR A 57 14.42 0.60 10.78
C THR A 57 14.05 0.54 12.26
N GLY A 58 14.82 -0.17 13.07
CA GLY A 58 14.56 -0.30 14.51
C GLY A 58 15.61 -1.13 15.23
N ASP A 59 15.17 -1.99 16.14
CA ASP A 59 16.03 -2.99 16.77
C ASP A 59 16.10 -4.26 15.91
N ILE A 60 17.25 -4.49 15.27
CA ILE A 60 17.49 -5.63 14.38
C ILE A 60 17.35 -6.99 15.07
N LYS A 61 17.43 -7.04 16.41
CA LYS A 61 17.26 -8.28 17.17
C LYS A 61 15.79 -8.68 17.29
N ARG A 62 14.86 -7.80 16.91
CA ARG A 62 13.42 -7.93 17.10
C ARG A 62 12.69 -7.91 15.76
N LYS A 63 12.08 -9.03 15.39
CA LYS A 63 11.33 -9.22 14.13
C LYS A 63 9.81 -9.25 14.38
N LYS A 64 9.27 -8.20 15.01
CA LYS A 64 7.85 -8.16 15.40
C LYS A 64 7.18 -6.80 15.14
N ALA A 65 7.59 -6.08 14.11
CA ALA A 65 6.85 -4.87 13.76
C ALA A 65 5.51 -5.20 13.09
N ASN A 66 4.63 -4.21 13.08
CA ASN A 66 3.39 -4.24 12.31
C ASN A 66 3.19 -2.98 11.47
N ILE A 67 2.40 -3.13 10.42
CA ILE A 67 1.89 -2.04 9.59
C ILE A 67 0.39 -2.24 9.45
N ASN A 68 -0.39 -1.25 9.86
CA ASN A 68 -1.84 -1.24 9.63
C ASN A 68 -2.15 -0.16 8.60
N VAL A 69 -2.91 -0.51 7.57
CA VAL A 69 -3.32 0.41 6.52
C VAL A 69 -4.84 0.51 6.51
N GLU A 70 -5.33 1.73 6.52
CA GLU A 70 -6.76 2.05 6.41
C GLU A 70 -6.95 3.08 5.29
N VAL A 71 -7.82 2.76 4.34
CA VAL A 71 -8.08 3.58 3.16
C VAL A 71 -9.57 3.91 3.12
N TYR A 72 -9.89 5.19 2.94
CA TYR A 72 -11.25 5.71 3.00
C TYR A 72 -11.59 6.53 1.76
N GLY A 73 -12.64 6.12 1.04
CA GLY A 73 -13.25 6.87 -0.06
C GLY A 73 -14.71 7.17 0.24
N ASN A 74 -14.95 8.21 1.05
CA ASN A 74 -16.28 8.66 1.53
C ASN A 74 -17.13 7.56 2.22
N VAL A 75 -18.41 7.88 2.52
CA VAL A 75 -19.32 7.11 3.41
C VAL A 75 -19.48 5.63 3.03
N THR A 76 -19.30 5.28 1.76
CA THR A 76 -19.66 3.94 1.26
C THR A 76 -18.48 3.00 1.02
N GLY A 77 -17.23 3.49 1.12
CA GLY A 77 -16.05 2.71 0.73
C GLY A 77 -14.90 2.85 1.69
N SER A 78 -14.52 1.75 2.34
CA SER A 78 -13.25 1.65 3.04
C SER A 78 -12.60 0.29 2.82
N TRP A 79 -11.29 0.27 2.97
CA TRP A 79 -10.50 -0.96 3.00
C TRP A 79 -9.49 -0.86 4.13
N LYS A 80 -9.31 -1.96 4.85
CA LYS A 80 -8.38 -2.04 5.97
C LYS A 80 -7.61 -3.34 5.90
N VAL A 81 -6.31 -3.28 6.21
CA VAL A 81 -5.45 -4.46 6.30
C VAL A 81 -4.41 -4.26 7.38
N ASN A 82 -4.14 -5.31 8.14
CA ASN A 82 -3.04 -5.36 9.09
C ASN A 82 -1.99 -6.34 8.57
N SER A 83 -0.72 -5.98 8.69
CA SER A 83 0.37 -6.92 8.42
C SER A 83 0.40 -8.03 9.49
N PRO A 84 1.04 -9.18 9.20
CA PRO A 84 1.42 -10.13 10.23
C PRO A 84 2.27 -9.49 11.35
N ASP A 85 2.28 -10.12 12.54
CA ASP A 85 3.02 -9.70 13.75
C ASP A 85 4.53 -10.00 13.69
N ASN A 86 5.08 -10.32 12.51
CA ASN A 86 6.47 -10.73 12.33
C ASN A 86 7.18 -9.96 11.21
N MET A 87 6.78 -8.71 10.97
CA MET A 87 7.48 -7.86 10.00
C MET A 87 8.89 -7.53 10.50
N TYR A 88 9.83 -7.43 9.56
CA TYR A 88 11.25 -7.24 9.85
C TYR A 88 11.58 -5.77 10.15
N GLN A 89 12.42 -5.54 11.16
CA GLN A 89 12.94 -4.21 11.54
C GLN A 89 14.45 -4.10 11.31
N ASP A 90 14.90 -4.46 10.11
CA ASP A 90 16.32 -4.57 9.75
C ASP A 90 16.80 -3.46 8.80
N GLY A 91 15.95 -2.46 8.52
CA GLY A 91 16.27 -1.38 7.59
C GLY A 91 16.41 -1.84 6.14
N GLN A 92 15.92 -3.04 5.80
CA GLN A 92 15.92 -3.55 4.42
C GLN A 92 14.52 -3.45 3.82
N TRP A 93 14.47 -3.24 2.51
CA TRP A 93 13.21 -3.35 1.76
C TRP A 93 12.75 -4.80 1.72
N ARG A 94 11.49 -5.01 2.09
CA ARG A 94 10.83 -6.30 2.18
C ARG A 94 9.52 -6.21 1.40
N PRO A 95 9.19 -7.19 0.55
CA PRO A 95 7.90 -7.20 -0.13
C PRO A 95 6.78 -7.36 0.89
N TRP A 96 5.70 -6.60 0.70
CA TRP A 96 4.43 -6.85 1.37
C TRP A 96 3.34 -6.45 0.39
N LEU A 97 2.90 -7.43 -0.38
CA LEU A 97 1.93 -7.24 -1.45
C LEU A 97 0.54 -7.54 -0.92
N THR A 98 -0.26 -6.50 -0.72
CA THR A 98 -1.68 -6.62 -0.41
C THR A 98 -2.47 -5.58 -1.20
N GLU A 99 -3.69 -5.94 -1.60
CA GLU A 99 -4.53 -5.14 -2.48
C GLU A 99 -5.94 -4.99 -1.90
N GLY A 100 -6.49 -3.79 -2.05
CA GLY A 100 -7.87 -3.45 -1.75
C GLY A 100 -8.56 -2.83 -2.95
N ASN A 101 -9.78 -3.32 -3.23
CA ASN A 101 -10.63 -2.79 -4.30
C ASN A 101 -11.99 -2.42 -3.74
N PHE A 102 -12.36 -1.14 -3.82
CA PHE A 102 -13.63 -0.67 -3.27
C PHE A 102 -14.21 0.50 -4.07
N LEU A 103 -15.52 0.70 -3.91
CA LEU A 103 -16.24 1.81 -4.54
C LEU A 103 -16.02 3.09 -3.74
N ILE A 104 -15.78 4.19 -4.45
CA ILE A 104 -15.56 5.51 -3.84
C ILE A 104 -16.58 6.55 -4.30
N GLY A 105 -17.60 6.10 -5.05
CA GLY A 105 -18.61 6.95 -5.67
C GLY A 105 -17.99 8.08 -6.49
N ALA A 106 -18.48 9.29 -6.25
CA ALA A 106 -17.99 10.53 -6.86
C ALA A 106 -16.84 11.19 -6.05
N SER A 107 -16.21 10.47 -5.10
CA SER A 107 -15.09 11.05 -4.36
C SER A 107 -13.91 11.34 -5.28
N THR A 108 -13.37 12.55 -5.16
CA THR A 108 -12.12 12.98 -5.81
C THR A 108 -10.93 12.94 -4.85
N LYS A 109 -11.14 12.45 -3.62
CA LYS A 109 -10.14 12.41 -2.56
C LYS A 109 -10.21 11.08 -1.81
N ILE A 110 -9.05 10.52 -1.49
CA ILE A 110 -8.92 9.31 -0.69
C ILE A 110 -8.01 9.59 0.49
N SER A 111 -8.51 9.31 1.69
CA SER A 111 -7.70 9.38 2.90
C SER A 111 -7.04 8.03 3.15
N VAL A 112 -5.72 8.03 3.29
CA VAL A 112 -4.91 6.86 3.61
C VAL A 112 -4.27 7.09 4.96
N ILE A 113 -4.48 6.16 5.88
CA ILE A 113 -3.86 6.15 7.20
C ILE A 113 -3.00 4.91 7.31
N VAL A 114 -1.71 5.10 7.53
CA VAL A 114 -0.76 4.02 7.78
C VAL A 114 -0.27 4.15 9.22
N THR A 115 -0.42 3.08 10.01
CA THR A 115 0.12 2.99 11.36
C THR A 115 1.31 2.03 11.36
N PHE A 116 2.51 2.53 11.63
CA PHE A 116 3.67 1.70 11.93
C PHE A 116 3.71 1.42 13.44
N ILE A 117 3.88 0.15 13.80
CA ILE A 117 4.03 -0.29 15.19
C ILE A 117 5.44 -0.88 15.31
N PHE A 118 6.29 -0.20 16.07
CA PHE A 118 7.68 -0.60 16.27
C PHE A 118 7.79 -1.43 17.56
N ASP A 119 8.33 -2.64 17.44
CA ASP A 119 8.72 -3.43 18.61
C ASP A 119 9.99 -2.81 19.22
N MET A 120 9.86 -2.36 20.46
CA MET A 120 10.87 -1.64 21.22
C MET A 120 11.21 -2.39 22.51
N PRO A 121 12.40 -2.16 23.12
CA PRO A 121 12.75 -2.77 24.40
C PRO A 121 11.67 -2.68 25.49
N ASP A 122 10.94 -1.57 25.51
CA ASP A 122 9.87 -1.27 26.45
C ASP A 122 8.49 -1.40 25.79
N VAL A 123 7.69 -0.33 25.81
CA VAL A 123 6.36 -0.29 25.20
C VAL A 123 6.45 0.02 23.72
N ASP A 124 5.80 -0.81 22.90
CA ASP A 124 5.68 -0.62 21.46
C ASP A 124 5.15 0.78 21.12
N LYS A 125 5.79 1.41 20.14
CA LYS A 125 5.39 2.76 19.69
C LYS A 125 4.61 2.69 18.40
N ARG A 126 3.54 3.47 18.34
CA ARG A 126 2.64 3.58 17.18
C ARG A 126 2.80 4.94 16.55
N ILE A 127 3.12 4.98 15.26
CA ILE A 127 3.21 6.21 14.47
C ILE A 127 2.21 6.14 13.34
N GLN A 128 1.34 7.15 13.27
CA GLN A 128 0.35 7.29 12.21
C GLN A 128 0.84 8.30 11.17
N VAL A 129 0.81 7.88 9.91
CA VAL A 129 0.98 8.71 8.72
C VAL A 129 -0.39 8.86 8.09
N LYS A 130 -0.82 10.09 7.85
CA LYS A 130 -2.09 10.40 7.18
C LYS A 130 -1.78 11.12 5.88
N GLU A 131 -2.25 10.57 4.78
CA GLU A 131 -2.02 11.12 3.45
C GLU A 131 -3.34 11.24 2.70
N LEU A 132 -3.48 12.29 1.89
CA LEU A 132 -4.67 12.55 1.11
C LEU A 132 -4.34 12.48 -0.38
N PHE A 133 -4.79 11.41 -1.04
CA PHE A 133 -4.59 11.27 -2.47
C PHE A 133 -5.68 11.99 -3.24
N ILE A 134 -5.27 12.78 -4.23
CA ILE A 134 -6.14 13.34 -5.25
C ILE A 134 -6.17 12.36 -6.42
N ILE A 135 -7.37 12.08 -6.93
CA ILE A 135 -7.65 11.10 -7.99
C ILE A 135 -8.47 11.71 -9.11
#